data_AF-A0A0J6RU26-F1
#
_entry.id   AF-A0A0J6RU26-F1
#
_cell.length_a   1.000
_cell.length_b   1.000
_cell.length_c   1.000
_cell.angle_alpha   90.00
_cell.angle_beta   90.00
_cell.angle_gamma   90.00
#
_symmetry.space_group_name_H-M   'P 1'
#
loop_
_entity.id
_entity.type
_entity.pdbx_description
1 polymer ?
#
loop_
_entity_poly.entity_id
_entity_poly.type
_entity_poly.pdbx_seq_one_letter_code
_entity_poly.pdbx_strand_id
1 'polypeptide(L)'
;PPIHHLAAAGVSWRILIDDLATACDHIARGEPVILPPATPPGSWARRLLACAGSRALAAELDHWRGLDDAAAARLPGAAPAQPDTVAETVATGVEEVLVLDADTTAALLGRAGAAYRTQVNDLLLAGLVRAVAQWREAAGEHAGAGLLLELEGHGRESLAEAEAELDLGPALDLSRTVGWLTSAFPVRLPGGPRDDDAALIKGVKEALRQVPRRGLGFGVLAAHGPDHVRATLAALPAPQLSFNYLGRFDASLGAAAPVALAPESAGPTRSGDAPLGRALTINAGVRDGCLQVAFSTSRLRYDRATIARLSAAYGDALRALTAHCLDGAAGLTPSDVPLAALAQADLDGLGLDWAEVDDLYPLTPMQQGILFHALDAETSPEARGLYLNQVAVTASGLDPDRLVEAWAAVSARHPVLRSAILRANLPGTVPGGALQVVLRNPALPVTSEDWRDQTLPEPDLDARLDARAAAERER
;
A
#
# COMPACT_ATOMS: atom_id res chain seq x y z
N PRO A 1 31.56 2.54 -16.84
CA PRO A 1 31.15 1.89 -18.12
C PRO A 1 29.65 1.56 -18.05
N PRO A 2 28.91 1.58 -19.17
CA PRO A 2 27.51 1.17 -19.16
C PRO A 2 27.38 -0.30 -18.73
N ILE A 3 26.36 -0.60 -17.92
CA ILE A 3 26.04 -1.97 -17.48
C ILE A 3 24.84 -2.45 -18.29
N HIS A 4 24.94 -3.63 -18.90
CA HIS A 4 23.82 -4.22 -19.62
C HIS A 4 22.66 -4.55 -18.66
N HIS A 5 21.42 -4.30 -19.07
CA HIS A 5 20.24 -4.44 -18.20
C HIS A 5 20.02 -5.87 -17.66
N LEU A 6 20.57 -6.89 -18.32
CA LEU A 6 20.61 -8.27 -17.80
C LEU A 6 21.33 -8.42 -16.45
N ALA A 7 22.24 -7.50 -16.12
CA ALA A 7 23.07 -7.57 -14.92
C ALA A 7 22.65 -6.59 -13.82
N ALA A 8 21.71 -5.67 -14.07
CA ALA A 8 21.31 -4.65 -13.10
C ALA A 8 19.89 -4.14 -13.34
N ALA A 9 19.23 -3.71 -12.26
CA ALA A 9 17.95 -2.99 -12.26
C ALA A 9 18.01 -1.77 -11.32
N GLY A 10 16.92 -1.01 -11.17
CA GLY A 10 16.89 0.20 -10.35
C GLY A 10 17.43 0.03 -8.92
N VAL A 11 17.08 -1.05 -8.21
CA VAL A 11 17.62 -1.34 -6.86
C VAL A 11 19.12 -1.65 -6.89
N SER A 12 19.61 -2.29 -7.96
CA SER A 12 21.05 -2.58 -8.10
C SER A 12 21.88 -1.30 -8.17
N TRP A 13 21.36 -0.25 -8.83
CA TRP A 13 22.06 1.04 -8.91
C TRP A 13 22.27 1.68 -7.55
N ARG A 14 21.28 1.59 -6.64
CA ARG A 14 21.43 2.10 -5.26
C ARG A 14 22.56 1.38 -4.53
N ILE A 15 22.57 0.05 -4.59
CA ILE A 15 23.62 -0.77 -3.96
C ILE A 15 25.00 -0.44 -4.53
N LEU A 16 25.11 -0.32 -5.87
CA LEU A 16 26.39 -0.01 -6.53
C LEU A 16 26.90 1.38 -6.18
N ILE A 17 26.01 2.37 -6.03
CA ILE A 17 26.36 3.74 -5.63
C ILE A 17 26.84 3.76 -4.17
N ASP A 18 26.12 3.09 -3.27
CA ASP A 18 26.50 2.99 -1.85
C ASP A 18 27.86 2.28 -1.68
N ASP A 19 28.09 1.21 -2.43
CA ASP A 19 29.36 0.46 -2.41
C ASP A 19 30.51 1.25 -3.01
N LEU A 20 30.25 2.03 -4.06
CA LEU A 20 31.23 2.94 -4.64
C LEU A 20 31.64 4.02 -3.62
N ALA A 21 30.67 4.65 -2.96
CA ALA A 21 30.95 5.65 -1.92
C ALA A 21 31.77 5.05 -0.78
N THR A 22 31.38 3.88 -0.28
CA THR A 22 32.11 3.15 0.77
C THR A 22 33.54 2.81 0.35
N ALA A 23 33.73 2.34 -0.89
CA ALA A 23 35.06 2.03 -1.42
C ALA A 23 35.94 3.29 -1.54
N CYS A 24 35.39 4.40 -2.02
CA CYS A 24 36.08 5.69 -2.09
C CYS A 24 36.55 6.17 -0.72
N ASP A 25 35.69 6.06 0.30
CA ASP A 25 36.00 6.45 1.68
C ASP A 25 37.15 5.62 2.27
N HIS A 26 37.12 4.29 2.12
CA HIS A 26 38.22 3.43 2.57
C HIS A 26 39.53 3.77 1.87
N ILE A 27 39.51 3.94 0.54
CA ILE A 27 40.70 4.30 -0.25
C ILE A 27 41.26 5.65 0.21
N ALA A 28 40.41 6.65 0.45
CA ALA A 28 40.82 7.96 0.92
C ALA A 28 41.49 7.93 2.31
N ARG A 29 41.12 6.96 3.16
CA ARG A 29 41.73 6.71 4.47
C ARG A 29 42.98 5.81 4.42
N GLY A 30 43.32 5.27 3.26
CA GLY A 30 44.41 4.29 3.12
C GLY A 30 44.07 2.92 3.71
N GLU A 31 42.79 2.59 3.83
CA GLU A 31 42.26 1.34 4.38
C GLU A 31 41.94 0.33 3.26
N PRO A 32 41.99 -0.98 3.53
CA PRO A 32 41.54 -1.98 2.57
C PRO A 32 40.03 -1.85 2.32
N VAL A 33 39.60 -1.97 1.06
CA VAL A 33 38.18 -1.93 0.70
C VAL A 33 37.48 -3.19 1.18
N ILE A 34 36.57 -3.03 2.15
CA ILE A 34 35.69 -4.09 2.64
C ILE A 34 34.25 -3.66 2.35
N LEU A 35 33.53 -4.44 1.55
CA LEU A 35 32.12 -4.22 1.24
C LEU A 35 31.23 -5.20 2.01
N PRO A 36 29.98 -4.83 2.35
CA PRO A 36 29.09 -5.76 3.04
C PRO A 36 28.75 -6.97 2.16
N PRO A 37 28.50 -8.15 2.76
CA PRO A 37 28.18 -9.36 2.01
C PRO A 37 26.88 -9.22 1.22
N ALA A 38 26.77 -9.96 0.11
CA ALA A 38 25.57 -9.99 -0.73
C ALA A 38 25.25 -11.40 -1.21
N THR A 39 23.95 -11.71 -1.32
CA THR A 39 23.48 -12.96 -1.93
C THR A 39 23.67 -12.90 -3.45
N PRO A 40 24.31 -13.89 -4.09
CA PRO A 40 24.46 -13.91 -5.54
C PRO A 40 23.09 -14.07 -6.25
N PRO A 41 22.85 -13.39 -7.39
CA PRO A 41 21.56 -13.49 -8.11
C PRO A 41 21.25 -14.91 -8.60
N GLY A 42 22.28 -15.73 -8.88
CA GLY A 42 22.11 -17.14 -9.23
C GLY A 42 21.57 -18.02 -8.09
N SER A 43 21.72 -17.61 -6.83
CA SER A 43 21.07 -18.29 -5.70
C SER A 43 19.57 -18.02 -5.72
N TRP A 44 19.17 -16.79 -6.01
CA TRP A 44 17.76 -16.42 -6.16
C TRP A 44 17.10 -17.10 -7.36
N ALA A 45 17.77 -17.12 -8.52
CA ALA A 45 17.25 -17.82 -9.70
C ALA A 45 16.98 -19.31 -9.44
N ARG A 46 17.90 -20.01 -8.76
CA ARG A 46 17.69 -21.42 -8.37
C ARG A 46 16.52 -21.58 -7.39
N ARG A 47 16.34 -20.63 -6.48
CA ARG A 47 15.21 -20.60 -5.54
C ARG A 47 13.88 -20.49 -6.27
N LEU A 48 13.76 -19.53 -7.19
CA LEU A 48 12.57 -19.34 -8.03
C LEU A 48 12.24 -20.59 -8.84
N LEU A 49 13.24 -21.20 -9.46
CA LEU A 49 13.08 -22.43 -10.25
C LEU A 49 12.59 -23.60 -9.39
N ALA A 50 13.13 -23.77 -8.18
CA ALA A 50 12.68 -24.82 -7.25
C ALA A 50 11.22 -24.60 -6.84
N CYS A 51 10.83 -23.36 -6.57
CA CYS A 51 9.47 -23.01 -6.14
C CYS A 51 8.42 -23.10 -7.27
N ALA A 52 8.82 -23.12 -8.55
CA ALA A 52 7.90 -23.06 -9.70
C ALA A 52 6.86 -24.18 -9.74
N GLY A 53 7.19 -25.36 -9.19
CA GLY A 53 6.28 -26.51 -9.08
C GLY A 53 5.57 -26.67 -7.73
N SER A 54 5.75 -25.72 -6.80
CA SER A 54 5.15 -25.79 -5.45
C SER A 54 3.62 -25.62 -5.50
N ARG A 55 2.91 -26.22 -4.54
CA ARG A 55 1.46 -25.99 -4.41
C ARG A 55 1.17 -24.56 -3.98
N ALA A 56 2.05 -23.96 -3.18
CA ALA A 56 1.94 -22.56 -2.76
C ALA A 56 1.86 -21.59 -3.95
N LEU A 57 2.71 -21.75 -4.98
CA LEU A 57 2.60 -20.94 -6.20
C LEU A 57 1.43 -21.38 -7.09
N ALA A 58 1.17 -22.69 -7.22
CA ALA A 58 0.04 -23.18 -8.03
C ALA A 58 -1.32 -22.65 -7.55
N ALA A 59 -1.47 -22.40 -6.24
CA ALA A 59 -2.68 -21.81 -5.66
C ALA A 59 -2.97 -20.37 -6.14
N GLU A 60 -1.99 -19.67 -6.73
CA GLU A 60 -2.23 -18.34 -7.32
C GLU A 60 -3.01 -18.39 -8.63
N LEU A 61 -3.14 -19.56 -9.27
CA LEU A 61 -3.72 -19.67 -10.60
C LEU A 61 -5.15 -19.12 -10.67
N ASP A 62 -5.94 -19.30 -9.61
CA ASP A 62 -7.31 -18.80 -9.57
C ASP A 62 -7.37 -17.27 -9.53
N HIS A 63 -6.41 -16.61 -8.86
CA HIS A 63 -6.25 -15.16 -8.95
C HIS A 63 -5.93 -14.72 -10.39
N TRP A 64 -4.96 -15.38 -11.04
CA TRP A 64 -4.55 -15.02 -12.40
C TRP A 64 -5.64 -15.24 -13.44
N ARG A 65 -6.47 -16.30 -13.29
CA ARG A 65 -7.65 -16.53 -14.13
C ARG A 65 -8.69 -15.42 -14.02
N GLY A 66 -8.80 -14.78 -12.85
CA GLY A 66 -9.69 -13.63 -12.64
C GLY A 66 -9.34 -12.39 -13.46
N LEU A 67 -8.19 -12.39 -14.16
CA LEU A 67 -7.75 -11.29 -15.02
C LEU A 67 -8.24 -11.40 -16.48
N ASP A 68 -9.03 -12.43 -16.82
CA ASP A 68 -9.56 -12.65 -18.18
C ASP A 68 -10.67 -11.64 -18.54
N ASP A 69 -10.25 -10.40 -18.80
CA ASP A 69 -11.11 -9.28 -19.21
C ASP A 69 -10.45 -8.51 -20.36
N ALA A 70 -10.80 -8.90 -21.58
CA ALA A 70 -10.26 -8.28 -22.79
C ALA A 70 -10.67 -6.79 -22.95
N ALA A 71 -11.77 -6.36 -22.34
CA ALA A 71 -12.21 -4.97 -22.39
C ALA A 71 -11.29 -4.09 -21.53
N ALA A 72 -10.91 -4.56 -20.34
CA ALA A 72 -9.97 -3.88 -19.46
C ALA A 72 -8.57 -3.72 -20.09
N ALA A 73 -8.16 -4.67 -20.95
CA ALA A 73 -6.85 -4.69 -21.63
C ALA A 73 -6.72 -3.72 -22.79
N ARG A 74 -7.84 -3.27 -23.36
CA ARG A 74 -7.85 -2.46 -24.59
C ARG A 74 -7.68 -0.97 -24.28
N LEU A 75 -6.73 -0.32 -24.97
CA LEU A 75 -6.61 1.12 -25.03
C LEU A 75 -7.37 1.69 -26.25
N PRO A 76 -7.93 2.92 -26.17
CA PRO A 76 -8.60 3.57 -27.29
C PRO A 76 -7.68 3.68 -28.50
N GLY A 77 -8.20 3.38 -29.69
CA GLY A 77 -7.43 3.49 -30.94
C GLY A 77 -6.32 2.43 -31.12
N ALA A 78 -6.12 1.52 -30.17
CA ALA A 78 -5.26 0.37 -30.37
C ALA A 78 -5.92 -0.60 -31.36
N ALA A 79 -5.42 -0.65 -32.60
CA ALA A 79 -5.66 -1.80 -33.47
C ALA A 79 -5.04 -3.06 -32.82
N PRO A 80 -5.62 -4.25 -33.00
CA PRO A 80 -4.97 -5.50 -32.64
C PRO A 80 -3.59 -5.54 -33.29
N ALA A 81 -2.56 -6.04 -32.59
CA ALA A 81 -1.24 -6.25 -33.21
C ALA A 81 -1.43 -7.16 -34.44
N GLN A 82 -1.27 -6.61 -35.64
CA GLN A 82 -1.34 -7.39 -36.86
C GLN A 82 0.05 -7.98 -37.12
N PRO A 83 0.16 -9.27 -37.49
CA PRO A 83 1.46 -9.92 -37.75
C PRO A 83 2.30 -9.22 -38.83
N ASP A 84 1.65 -8.49 -39.74
CA ASP A 84 2.26 -7.86 -40.93
C ASP A 84 2.44 -6.33 -40.81
N THR A 85 2.26 -5.73 -39.62
CA THR A 85 2.53 -4.29 -39.42
C THR A 85 4.02 -3.99 -39.30
N VAL A 86 4.43 -2.81 -39.80
CA VAL A 86 5.77 -2.23 -39.58
C VAL A 86 6.13 -2.35 -38.10
N ALA A 87 7.29 -2.96 -37.81
CA ALA A 87 7.72 -3.17 -36.43
C ALA A 87 7.79 -1.83 -35.68
N GLU A 88 7.04 -1.73 -34.58
CA GLU A 88 7.17 -0.61 -33.64
C GLU A 88 8.49 -0.75 -32.88
N THR A 89 9.47 0.09 -33.22
CA THR A 89 10.81 0.06 -32.63
C THR A 89 11.11 1.32 -31.83
N VAL A 90 12.19 1.30 -31.05
CA VAL A 90 12.72 2.48 -30.31
C VAL A 90 12.92 3.68 -31.24
N ALA A 91 13.35 3.49 -32.50
CA ALA A 91 13.50 4.57 -33.47
C ALA A 91 12.18 5.24 -33.89
N THR A 92 11.06 4.53 -33.74
CA THR A 92 9.70 5.07 -33.91
C THR A 92 9.10 5.60 -32.61
N GLY A 93 9.81 5.40 -31.50
CA GLY A 93 9.42 5.85 -30.17
C GLY A 93 9.28 7.36 -30.10
N VAL A 94 8.23 7.81 -29.43
CA VAL A 94 8.02 9.18 -28.97
C VAL A 94 7.72 9.16 -27.49
N GLU A 95 8.15 10.21 -26.81
CA GLU A 95 7.98 10.36 -25.37
C GLU A 95 7.34 11.71 -25.05
N GLU A 96 6.37 11.69 -24.15
CA GLU A 96 5.78 12.88 -23.54
C GLU A 96 6.03 12.81 -22.04
N VAL A 97 6.50 13.92 -21.44
CA VAL A 97 6.88 13.96 -20.03
C VAL A 97 5.95 14.90 -19.27
N LEU A 98 5.24 14.35 -18.30
CA LEU A 98 4.54 15.11 -17.27
C LEU A 98 5.51 15.43 -16.14
N VAL A 99 5.50 16.67 -15.65
CA VAL A 99 6.19 17.07 -14.42
C VAL A 99 5.17 17.70 -13.49
N LEU A 100 5.02 17.15 -12.29
CA LEU A 100 4.29 17.80 -11.21
C LEU A 100 5.26 18.67 -10.39
N ASP A 101 4.77 19.81 -9.92
CA ASP A 101 5.53 20.69 -9.04
C ASP A 101 5.88 20.00 -7.70
N ALA A 102 6.86 20.56 -7.00
CA ALA A 102 7.39 19.99 -5.77
C ALA A 102 6.34 19.91 -4.65
N ASP A 103 5.45 20.90 -4.53
CA ASP A 103 4.44 20.96 -3.47
C ASP A 103 3.38 19.88 -3.67
N THR A 104 2.85 19.76 -4.90
CA THR A 104 1.93 18.69 -5.29
C THR A 104 2.59 17.33 -5.12
N THR A 105 3.86 17.17 -5.51
CA THR A 105 4.60 15.92 -5.37
C THR A 105 4.77 15.52 -3.91
N ALA A 106 5.16 16.45 -3.04
CA ALA A 106 5.32 16.20 -1.61
C ALA A 106 3.98 15.86 -0.94
N ALA A 107 2.91 16.51 -1.36
CA ALA A 107 1.56 16.23 -0.90
C ALA A 107 1.08 14.81 -1.30
N LEU A 108 1.16 14.49 -2.59
CA LEU A 108 0.76 13.20 -3.17
C LEU A 108 1.55 12.02 -2.56
N LEU A 109 2.88 12.15 -2.48
CA LEU A 109 3.76 11.06 -2.05
C LEU A 109 4.00 11.02 -0.53
N GLY A 110 3.39 11.93 0.23
CA GLY A 110 3.57 12.06 1.67
C GLY A 110 2.25 12.03 2.42
N ARG A 111 1.54 13.15 2.44
CA ARG A 111 0.37 13.36 3.30
C ARG A 111 -0.91 12.68 2.78
N ALA A 112 -1.11 12.67 1.46
CA ALA A 112 -2.34 12.15 0.86
C ALA A 112 -2.60 10.67 1.18
N GLY A 113 -1.53 9.89 1.41
CA GLY A 113 -1.67 8.47 1.73
C GLY A 113 -2.37 8.17 3.06
N ALA A 114 -2.40 9.14 3.98
CA ALA A 114 -3.02 8.95 5.30
C ALA A 114 -4.54 8.74 5.23
N ALA A 115 -5.22 9.41 4.27
CA ALA A 115 -6.68 9.35 4.09
C ALA A 115 -7.22 7.92 3.99
N TYR A 116 -6.53 7.07 3.22
CA TYR A 116 -6.96 5.69 2.93
C TYR A 116 -5.87 4.65 3.23
N ARG A 117 -4.85 5.02 4.03
CA ARG A 117 -3.68 4.17 4.34
C ARG A 117 -3.03 3.58 3.08
N THR A 118 -2.89 4.39 2.04
CA THR A 118 -2.37 3.96 0.74
C THR A 118 -0.85 4.00 0.68
N GLN A 119 -0.30 3.18 -0.22
CA GLN A 119 1.06 3.28 -0.74
C GLN A 119 1.07 4.19 -1.97
N VAL A 120 2.27 4.63 -2.39
CA VAL A 120 2.45 5.51 -3.55
C VAL A 120 1.78 4.95 -4.82
N ASN A 121 1.98 3.67 -5.12
CA ASN A 121 1.40 3.05 -6.30
C ASN A 121 -0.12 3.09 -6.31
N ASP A 122 -0.79 3.04 -5.15
CA ASP A 122 -2.26 3.03 -5.10
C ASP A 122 -2.82 4.35 -5.68
N LEU A 123 -2.26 5.50 -5.29
CA LEU A 123 -2.70 6.82 -5.79
C LEU A 123 -2.24 7.07 -7.24
N LEU A 124 -1.00 6.68 -7.57
CA LEU A 124 -0.51 6.82 -8.94
C LEU A 124 -1.35 6.01 -9.94
N LEU A 125 -1.76 4.80 -9.55
CA LEU A 125 -2.57 3.94 -10.40
C LEU A 125 -4.06 4.34 -10.39
N ALA A 126 -4.59 4.87 -9.28
CA ALA A 126 -5.93 5.46 -9.25
C ALA A 126 -6.05 6.64 -10.23
N GLY A 127 -5.05 7.53 -10.25
CA GLY A 127 -4.98 8.60 -11.25
C GLY A 127 -4.95 8.07 -12.68
N LEU A 128 -4.28 6.94 -12.91
CA LEU A 128 -4.10 6.35 -14.24
C LEU A 128 -5.40 5.72 -14.73
N VAL A 129 -6.09 4.99 -13.85
CA VAL A 129 -7.43 4.45 -14.13
C VAL A 129 -8.37 5.58 -14.53
N ARG A 130 -8.38 6.70 -13.79
CA ARG A 130 -9.19 7.88 -14.10
C ARG A 130 -8.85 8.50 -15.45
N ALA A 131 -7.56 8.69 -15.73
CA ALA A 131 -7.10 9.27 -16.99
C ALA A 131 -7.46 8.39 -18.20
N VAL A 132 -7.30 7.06 -18.09
CA VAL A 132 -7.67 6.11 -19.15
C VAL A 132 -9.19 6.04 -19.33
N ALA A 133 -9.97 6.10 -18.26
CA ALA A 133 -11.43 6.17 -18.33
C ALA A 133 -11.89 7.41 -19.10
N GLN A 134 -11.31 8.59 -18.82
CA GLN A 134 -11.58 9.84 -19.55
C GLN A 134 -11.15 9.74 -21.02
N TRP A 135 -10.01 9.09 -21.30
CA TRP A 135 -9.56 8.87 -22.67
C TRP A 135 -10.52 7.97 -23.47
N ARG A 136 -11.03 6.89 -22.86
CA ARG A 136 -12.07 6.03 -23.47
C ARG A 136 -13.36 6.79 -23.73
N GLU A 137 -13.82 7.58 -22.77
CA GLU A 137 -15.01 8.40 -22.92
C GLU A 137 -14.87 9.39 -24.09
N ALA A 138 -13.73 10.09 -24.17
CA ALA A 138 -13.43 11.01 -25.27
C ALA A 138 -13.36 10.30 -26.64
N ALA A 139 -13.07 9.00 -26.66
CA ALA A 139 -13.08 8.15 -27.86
C ALA A 139 -14.45 7.52 -28.16
N GLY A 140 -15.48 7.77 -27.34
CA GLY A 140 -16.82 7.17 -27.48
C GLY A 140 -16.89 5.70 -27.03
N GLU A 141 -15.92 5.23 -26.25
CA GLU A 141 -15.86 3.87 -25.69
C GLU A 141 -16.37 3.82 -24.24
N HIS A 142 -16.67 2.63 -23.73
CA HIS A 142 -17.18 2.45 -22.37
C HIS A 142 -16.10 2.71 -21.32
N ALA A 143 -16.27 3.76 -20.51
CA ALA A 143 -15.31 4.18 -19.48
C ALA A 143 -15.19 3.20 -18.29
N GLY A 144 -16.21 2.39 -18.01
CA GLY A 144 -16.32 1.56 -16.80
C GLY A 144 -15.54 0.25 -16.79
N ALA A 145 -14.84 -0.11 -17.88
CA ALA A 145 -14.20 -1.44 -18.02
C ALA A 145 -12.99 -1.70 -17.10
N GLY A 146 -12.55 -0.71 -16.29
CA GLY A 146 -11.31 -0.82 -15.50
C GLY A 146 -10.06 -0.86 -16.36
N LEU A 147 -8.89 -1.14 -15.79
CA LEU A 147 -7.62 -1.09 -16.51
C LEU A 147 -6.79 -2.35 -16.23
N LEU A 148 -6.49 -3.14 -17.27
CA LEU A 148 -5.49 -4.19 -17.20
C LEU A 148 -4.14 -3.63 -17.68
N LEU A 149 -3.14 -3.66 -16.81
CA LEU A 149 -1.79 -3.18 -17.09
C LEU A 149 -0.76 -4.19 -16.61
N GLU A 150 0.43 -4.15 -17.21
CA GLU A 150 1.61 -4.81 -16.68
C GLU A 150 2.27 -3.90 -15.64
N LEU A 151 2.33 -4.36 -14.40
CA LEU A 151 2.98 -3.64 -13.31
C LEU A 151 4.37 -4.21 -13.09
N GLU A 152 5.37 -3.33 -13.02
CA GLU A 152 6.73 -3.72 -12.63
C GLU A 152 6.95 -3.55 -11.13
N GLY A 153 7.53 -4.58 -10.51
CA GLY A 153 7.99 -4.61 -9.13
C GLY A 153 9.49 -4.89 -9.04
N HIS A 154 10.07 -4.76 -7.85
CA HIS A 154 11.50 -5.02 -7.66
C HIS A 154 11.86 -6.52 -7.68
N GLY A 155 10.87 -7.41 -7.56
CA GLY A 155 10.98 -8.87 -7.57
C GLY A 155 11.91 -9.47 -6.51
N ARG A 156 11.90 -8.85 -5.32
CA ARG A 156 12.63 -9.29 -4.11
C ARG A 156 11.62 -9.66 -3.01
N GLU A 157 10.56 -10.34 -3.41
CA GLU A 157 9.45 -10.72 -2.52
C GLU A 157 9.77 -12.00 -1.77
N SER A 158 9.11 -12.19 -0.62
CA SER A 158 9.20 -13.42 0.15
C SER A 158 8.52 -14.60 -0.57
N LEU A 159 9.17 -15.76 -0.53
CA LEU A 159 8.62 -17.05 -0.97
C LEU A 159 8.38 -17.99 0.22
N ALA A 160 8.27 -17.48 1.44
CA ALA A 160 8.32 -18.27 2.67
C ALA A 160 7.40 -19.50 2.68
N GLU A 161 6.17 -19.40 2.16
CA GLU A 161 5.25 -20.54 2.05
C GLU A 161 5.78 -21.65 1.14
N ALA A 162 6.26 -21.29 -0.06
CA ALA A 162 6.82 -22.23 -1.02
C ALA A 162 8.17 -22.80 -0.54
N GLU A 163 8.99 -21.97 0.11
CA GLU A 163 10.28 -22.36 0.68
C GLU A 163 10.11 -23.35 1.83
N ALA A 164 9.10 -23.13 2.69
CA ALA A 164 8.74 -24.04 3.77
C ALA A 164 8.13 -25.35 3.25
N GLU A 165 7.28 -25.29 2.21
CA GLU A 165 6.72 -26.48 1.56
C GLU A 165 7.83 -27.42 1.02
N LEU A 166 8.89 -26.83 0.48
CA LEU A 166 9.97 -27.55 -0.20
C LEU A 166 11.22 -27.77 0.67
N ASP A 167 11.18 -27.40 1.95
CA ASP A 167 12.29 -27.47 2.91
C ASP A 167 13.62 -26.91 2.35
N LEU A 168 13.56 -25.72 1.73
CA LEU A 168 14.72 -25.15 1.05
C LEU A 168 15.69 -24.44 2.02
N GLY A 169 15.44 -24.48 3.33
CA GLY A 169 16.19 -23.74 4.35
C GLY A 169 15.80 -22.25 4.44
N PRO A 170 16.57 -21.41 5.14
CA PRO A 170 16.19 -20.03 5.46
C PRO A 170 15.99 -19.17 4.21
N ALA A 171 15.12 -18.16 4.34
CA ALA A 171 14.88 -17.18 3.29
C ALA A 171 16.17 -16.45 2.90
N LEU A 172 16.35 -16.20 1.61
CA LEU A 172 17.52 -15.48 1.10
C LEU A 172 17.38 -13.98 1.39
N ASP A 173 18.42 -13.37 1.94
CA ASP A 173 18.49 -11.91 2.04
C ASP A 173 18.91 -11.32 0.69
N LEU A 174 17.94 -10.71 0.01
CA LEU A 174 18.14 -10.06 -1.29
C LEU A 174 18.39 -8.56 -1.16
N SER A 175 18.49 -7.99 0.04
CA SER A 175 18.61 -6.53 0.25
C SER A 175 19.79 -5.92 -0.50
N ARG A 176 20.90 -6.66 -0.61
CA ARG A 176 22.15 -6.24 -1.26
C ARG A 176 22.50 -6.97 -2.56
N THR A 177 21.59 -7.78 -3.09
CA THR A 177 21.83 -8.50 -4.35
C THR A 177 21.83 -7.56 -5.54
N VAL A 178 22.90 -7.57 -6.35
CA VAL A 178 22.95 -6.91 -7.66
C VAL A 178 22.51 -7.89 -8.74
N GLY A 179 21.62 -7.46 -9.63
CA GLY A 179 21.07 -8.27 -10.71
C GLY A 179 19.76 -7.71 -11.27
N TRP A 180 19.32 -8.25 -12.40
CA TRP A 180 17.98 -7.99 -12.92
C TRP A 180 16.96 -8.89 -12.23
N LEU A 181 16.38 -8.38 -11.13
CA LEU A 181 15.40 -9.10 -10.32
C LEU A 181 13.97 -8.59 -10.54
N THR A 182 13.76 -7.63 -11.44
CA THR A 182 12.46 -7.01 -11.70
C THR A 182 11.40 -8.07 -11.98
N SER A 183 10.28 -8.01 -11.26
CA SER A 183 9.08 -8.77 -11.59
C SER A 183 8.18 -7.93 -12.49
N ALA A 184 7.54 -8.55 -13.48
CA ALA A 184 6.53 -7.94 -14.31
C ALA A 184 5.31 -8.87 -14.36
N PHE A 185 4.13 -8.32 -14.07
CA PHE A 185 2.91 -9.11 -13.94
C PHE A 185 1.66 -8.29 -14.27
N PRO A 186 0.62 -8.91 -14.82
CA PRO A 186 -0.63 -8.22 -15.10
C PRO A 186 -1.38 -7.91 -13.80
N VAL A 187 -2.00 -6.74 -13.74
CA VAL A 187 -2.93 -6.32 -12.68
C VAL A 187 -4.16 -5.75 -13.34
N ARG A 188 -5.34 -6.21 -12.91
CA ARG A 188 -6.62 -5.62 -13.29
C ARG A 188 -7.08 -4.68 -12.19
N LEU A 189 -7.11 -3.40 -12.50
CA LEU A 189 -7.62 -2.36 -11.62
C LEU A 189 -9.09 -2.10 -11.94
N PRO A 190 -9.98 -2.04 -10.92
CA PRO A 190 -11.38 -1.76 -11.16
C PRO A 190 -11.55 -0.35 -11.72
N GLY A 191 -12.58 -0.16 -12.53
CA GLY A 191 -13.10 1.19 -12.79
C GLY A 191 -13.73 1.75 -11.51
N GLY A 192 -13.96 3.06 -11.50
CA GLY A 192 -14.72 3.73 -10.44
C GLY A 192 -15.79 4.65 -11.03
N PRO A 193 -16.84 4.98 -10.27
CA PRO A 193 -17.72 6.08 -10.61
C PRO A 193 -16.89 7.35 -10.80
N ARG A 194 -17.24 8.17 -11.81
CA ARG A 194 -16.49 9.40 -12.11
C ARG A 194 -16.45 10.38 -10.94
N ASP A 195 -17.51 10.37 -10.14
CA ASP A 195 -17.75 11.31 -9.06
C ASP A 195 -17.49 10.72 -7.65
N ASP A 196 -16.78 9.58 -7.57
CA ASP A 196 -16.45 8.92 -6.30
C ASP A 196 -14.96 8.59 -6.21
N ASP A 197 -14.18 9.56 -5.74
CA ASP A 197 -12.74 9.47 -5.50
C ASP A 197 -12.42 8.41 -4.43
N ALA A 198 -13.26 8.30 -3.40
CA ALA A 198 -13.06 7.35 -2.31
C ALA A 198 -13.18 5.91 -2.81
N ALA A 199 -14.24 5.59 -3.56
CA ALA A 199 -14.44 4.26 -4.12
C ALA A 199 -13.33 3.87 -5.10
N LEU A 200 -12.87 4.80 -5.94
CA LEU A 200 -11.75 4.56 -6.87
C LEU A 200 -10.46 4.22 -6.12
N ILE A 201 -10.07 5.05 -5.14
CA ILE A 201 -8.83 4.84 -4.37
C ILE A 201 -8.89 3.52 -3.61
N LYS A 202 -9.99 3.26 -2.89
CA LYS A 202 -10.18 2.02 -2.12
C LYS A 202 -10.16 0.79 -3.04
N GLY A 203 -10.85 0.85 -4.18
CA GLY A 203 -10.90 -0.25 -5.15
C GLY A 203 -9.54 -0.56 -5.77
N VAL A 204 -8.77 0.46 -6.15
CA VAL A 204 -7.41 0.28 -6.69
C VAL A 204 -6.47 -0.28 -5.61
N LYS A 205 -6.54 0.25 -4.39
CA LYS A 205 -5.76 -0.27 -3.25
C LYS A 205 -6.05 -1.76 -3.02
N GLU A 206 -7.32 -2.15 -2.91
CA GLU A 206 -7.68 -3.55 -2.68
C GLU A 206 -7.27 -4.46 -3.84
N ALA A 207 -7.44 -4.03 -5.08
CA ALA A 207 -6.96 -4.79 -6.24
C ALA A 207 -5.45 -5.04 -6.18
N LEU A 208 -4.66 -4.06 -5.74
CA LEU A 208 -3.22 -4.21 -5.56
C LEU A 208 -2.86 -5.11 -4.36
N ARG A 209 -3.62 -5.08 -3.27
CA ARG A 209 -3.40 -5.94 -2.10
C ARG A 209 -3.81 -7.39 -2.34
N GLN A 210 -4.73 -7.64 -3.26
CA GLN A 210 -5.12 -8.99 -3.69
C GLN A 210 -4.08 -9.69 -4.55
N VAL A 211 -3.10 -8.97 -5.11
CA VAL A 211 -2.04 -9.58 -5.91
C VAL A 211 -1.15 -10.46 -5.02
N PRO A 212 -1.11 -11.79 -5.23
CA PRO A 212 -0.32 -12.68 -4.40
C PRO A 212 1.16 -12.37 -4.55
N ARG A 213 1.87 -12.28 -3.41
CA ARG A 213 3.33 -12.06 -3.35
C ARG A 213 3.81 -10.95 -4.29
N ARG A 214 3.05 -9.86 -4.38
CA ARG A 214 3.31 -8.72 -5.29
C ARG A 214 3.67 -9.15 -6.71
N GLY A 215 3.02 -10.20 -7.20
CA GLY A 215 3.10 -10.69 -8.57
C GLY A 215 4.37 -11.43 -8.95
N LEU A 216 5.28 -11.71 -8.00
CA LEU A 216 6.49 -12.50 -8.28
C LEU A 216 6.15 -13.87 -8.90
N GLY A 217 5.09 -14.51 -8.41
CA GLY A 217 4.67 -15.85 -8.86
C GLY A 217 4.23 -15.92 -10.32
N PHE A 218 3.66 -14.85 -10.88
CA PHE A 218 3.17 -14.84 -12.27
C PHE A 218 4.27 -15.20 -13.28
N GLY A 219 5.41 -14.49 -13.23
CA GLY A 219 6.52 -14.72 -14.14
C GLY A 219 7.16 -16.10 -13.97
N VAL A 220 7.26 -16.56 -12.71
CA VAL A 220 7.77 -17.91 -12.38
C VAL A 220 6.87 -18.99 -12.97
N LEU A 221 5.56 -18.89 -12.76
CA LEU A 221 4.57 -19.85 -13.25
C LEU A 221 4.47 -19.83 -14.79
N ALA A 222 4.50 -18.65 -15.41
CA ALA A 222 4.43 -18.51 -16.87
C ALA A 222 5.67 -19.12 -17.57
N ALA A 223 6.85 -18.95 -16.98
CA ALA A 223 8.10 -19.46 -17.55
C ALA A 223 8.35 -20.94 -17.20
N HIS A 224 8.08 -21.35 -15.96
CA HIS A 224 8.56 -22.61 -15.38
C HIS A 224 7.50 -23.42 -14.64
N GLY A 225 6.24 -22.96 -14.61
CA GLY A 225 5.14 -23.72 -14.01
C GLY A 225 4.75 -24.98 -14.82
N PRO A 226 3.86 -25.82 -14.30
CA PRO A 226 3.32 -26.96 -15.03
C PRO A 226 2.65 -26.56 -16.36
N ASP A 227 2.65 -27.44 -17.37
CA ASP A 227 2.18 -27.10 -18.73
C ASP A 227 0.75 -26.53 -18.77
N HIS A 228 -0.17 -27.09 -17.98
CA HIS A 228 -1.55 -26.58 -17.91
C HIS A 228 -1.64 -25.17 -17.31
N VAL A 229 -0.76 -24.84 -16.35
CA VAL A 229 -0.66 -23.51 -15.75
C VAL A 229 -0.13 -22.54 -16.79
N ARG A 230 0.98 -22.89 -17.46
CA ARG A 230 1.58 -22.09 -18.52
C ARG A 230 0.61 -21.80 -19.66
N ALA A 231 -0.13 -22.82 -20.11
CA ALA A 231 -1.16 -22.67 -21.13
C ALA A 231 -2.30 -21.74 -20.67
N THR A 232 -2.73 -21.84 -19.41
CA THR A 232 -3.75 -20.95 -18.84
C THR A 232 -3.26 -19.50 -18.82
N LEU A 233 -2.06 -19.25 -18.32
CA LEU A 233 -1.50 -17.89 -18.23
C LEU A 233 -1.23 -17.28 -19.62
N ALA A 234 -0.81 -18.10 -20.59
CA ALA A 234 -0.59 -17.66 -21.97
C ALA A 234 -1.90 -17.30 -22.72
N ALA A 235 -3.05 -17.80 -22.25
CA ALA A 235 -4.35 -17.48 -22.82
C ALA A 235 -4.94 -16.16 -22.28
N LEU A 236 -4.37 -15.59 -21.21
CA LEU A 236 -4.84 -14.32 -20.65
C LEU A 236 -4.65 -13.15 -21.63
N PRO A 237 -5.52 -12.13 -21.60
CA PRO A 237 -5.35 -10.92 -22.38
C PRO A 237 -3.99 -10.26 -22.10
N ALA A 238 -3.21 -9.99 -23.15
CA ALA A 238 -1.93 -9.30 -23.01
C ALA A 238 -2.17 -7.81 -22.69
N PRO A 239 -1.60 -7.26 -21.60
CA PRO A 239 -1.70 -5.84 -21.31
C PRO A 239 -1.07 -5.01 -22.42
N GLN A 240 -1.74 -3.93 -22.83
CA GLN A 240 -1.24 -2.96 -23.80
C GLN A 240 -0.43 -1.83 -23.13
N LEU A 241 -0.59 -1.67 -21.81
CA LEU A 241 0.05 -0.65 -20.99
C LEU A 241 1.00 -1.33 -20.01
N SER A 242 2.23 -0.81 -19.86
CA SER A 242 3.09 -1.10 -18.70
C SER A 242 3.27 0.14 -17.81
N PHE A 243 3.35 -0.08 -16.51
CA PHE A 243 3.60 0.95 -15.51
C PHE A 243 4.74 0.54 -14.59
N ASN A 244 5.70 1.45 -14.38
CA ASN A 244 6.81 1.25 -13.43
C ASN A 244 7.06 2.54 -12.63
N TYR A 245 7.08 2.41 -11.30
CA TYR A 245 7.50 3.49 -10.41
C TYR A 245 8.89 3.21 -9.83
N LEU A 246 9.86 4.00 -10.27
CA LEU A 246 11.29 3.84 -9.95
C LEU A 246 11.65 4.33 -8.53
N GLY A 247 10.72 5.04 -7.89
CA GLY A 247 10.94 5.66 -6.58
C GLY A 247 11.62 7.02 -6.68
N ARG A 248 12.27 7.41 -5.58
CA ARG A 248 13.04 8.66 -5.49
C ARG A 248 14.50 8.36 -5.83
N PHE A 249 15.08 9.14 -6.75
CA PHE A 249 16.49 9.01 -7.12
C PHE A 249 17.40 9.86 -6.22
N ASP A 250 16.98 11.08 -5.88
CA ASP A 250 17.79 12.03 -5.11
C ASP A 250 18.10 11.56 -3.68
N ALA A 251 17.21 10.74 -3.11
CA ALA A 251 17.35 10.21 -1.75
C ALA A 251 18.50 9.18 -1.62
N SER A 252 18.98 8.61 -2.73
CA SER A 252 20.00 7.57 -2.73
C SER A 252 21.44 8.09 -2.70
N LEU A 253 21.65 9.41 -2.82
CA LEU A 253 22.99 9.99 -2.81
C LEU A 253 23.30 10.71 -1.49
N GLY A 254 22.32 11.27 -0.78
CA GLY A 254 22.58 11.98 0.48
C GLY A 254 23.48 13.22 0.29
N ALA A 255 23.35 14.21 1.18
CA ALA A 255 24.06 15.48 1.03
C ALA A 255 25.59 15.38 1.21
N ALA A 256 26.10 14.23 1.68
CA ALA A 256 27.51 13.99 1.99
C ALA A 256 28.16 12.92 1.11
N ALA A 257 27.49 12.40 0.06
CA ALA A 257 28.15 11.42 -0.80
C ALA A 257 29.31 12.04 -1.58
N PRO A 258 30.40 11.29 -1.77
CA PRO A 258 31.54 11.71 -2.58
C PRO A 258 31.24 11.77 -4.09
N VAL A 259 30.01 11.41 -4.50
CA VAL A 259 29.55 11.34 -5.89
C VAL A 259 28.22 12.07 -6.07
N ALA A 260 28.06 12.72 -7.22
CA ALA A 260 26.83 13.42 -7.62
C ALA A 260 26.40 12.96 -9.02
N LEU A 261 25.10 13.11 -9.31
CA LEU A 261 24.59 12.89 -10.67
C LEU A 261 25.15 13.96 -11.61
N ALA A 262 25.70 13.50 -12.73
CA ALA A 262 26.19 14.39 -13.77
C ALA A 262 24.99 14.96 -14.55
N PRO A 263 24.98 16.25 -14.91
CA PRO A 263 23.86 16.88 -15.62
C PRO A 263 23.74 16.42 -17.08
N GLU A 264 24.78 15.81 -17.64
CA GLU A 264 24.82 15.33 -19.01
C GLU A 264 24.00 14.06 -19.21
N SER A 265 23.49 13.86 -20.42
CA SER A 265 22.81 12.62 -20.79
C SER A 265 23.78 11.45 -20.88
N ALA A 266 23.37 10.28 -20.37
CA ALA A 266 24.07 9.01 -20.57
C ALA A 266 24.00 8.49 -22.02
N GLY A 267 23.24 9.16 -22.88
CA GLY A 267 22.97 8.73 -24.25
C GLY A 267 21.87 7.65 -24.35
N PRO A 268 21.62 7.13 -25.56
CA PRO A 268 20.62 6.08 -25.77
C PRO A 268 20.98 4.79 -25.04
N THR A 269 20.03 4.25 -24.27
CA THR A 269 20.22 3.01 -23.48
C THR A 269 19.74 1.75 -24.22
N ARG A 270 19.12 1.92 -25.39
CA ARG A 270 18.58 0.84 -26.23
C ARG A 270 18.91 1.09 -27.70
N SER A 271 19.06 0.01 -28.48
CA SER A 271 19.18 0.10 -29.94
C SER A 271 17.91 0.69 -30.54
N GLY A 272 18.04 1.52 -31.58
CA GLY A 272 16.91 2.06 -32.34
C GLY A 272 16.06 0.98 -33.00
N ASP A 273 16.65 -0.16 -33.34
CA ASP A 273 15.97 -1.30 -33.98
C ASP A 273 15.29 -2.22 -32.97
N ALA A 274 15.50 -2.01 -31.66
CA ALA A 274 14.87 -2.84 -30.65
C ALA A 274 13.35 -2.64 -30.67
N PRO A 275 12.55 -3.71 -30.54
CA PRO A 275 11.10 -3.60 -30.51
C PRO A 275 10.63 -2.85 -29.25
N LEU A 276 9.53 -2.11 -29.35
CA LEU A 276 8.84 -1.59 -28.16
C LEU A 276 8.16 -2.76 -27.42
N GLY A 277 8.23 -2.73 -26.08
CA GLY A 277 7.70 -3.83 -25.26
C GLY A 277 6.18 -3.81 -25.12
N ARG A 278 5.58 -2.62 -25.10
CA ARG A 278 4.14 -2.39 -24.96
C ARG A 278 3.70 -1.25 -25.87
N ALA A 279 2.39 -1.16 -26.10
CA ALA A 279 1.81 -0.08 -26.90
C ALA A 279 1.96 1.28 -26.19
N LEU A 280 1.87 1.29 -24.86
CA LEU A 280 2.16 2.44 -24.03
C LEU A 280 2.98 2.00 -22.80
N THR A 281 4.12 2.62 -22.57
CA THR A 281 4.94 2.40 -21.37
C THR A 281 4.97 3.68 -20.56
N ILE A 282 4.69 3.57 -19.26
CA ILE A 282 4.67 4.69 -18.33
C ILE A 282 5.71 4.44 -17.25
N ASN A 283 6.74 5.28 -17.21
CA ASN A 283 7.76 5.25 -16.16
C ASN A 283 7.63 6.51 -15.30
N ALA A 284 7.47 6.33 -14.00
CA ALA A 284 7.36 7.40 -13.02
C ALA A 284 8.54 7.37 -12.04
N GLY A 285 9.04 8.54 -11.67
CA GLY A 285 10.09 8.68 -10.66
C GLY A 285 10.16 10.11 -10.12
N VAL A 286 10.82 10.29 -8.97
CA VAL A 286 11.04 11.61 -8.40
C VAL A 286 12.47 12.06 -8.63
N ARG A 287 12.61 13.26 -9.18
CA ARG A 287 13.88 13.96 -9.41
C ARG A 287 13.71 15.44 -9.07
N ASP A 288 14.66 15.98 -8.31
CA ASP A 288 14.66 17.33 -7.76
C ASP A 288 13.35 17.66 -7.02
N GLY A 289 12.85 16.69 -6.24
CA GLY A 289 11.60 16.82 -5.49
C GLY A 289 10.31 16.82 -6.33
N CYS A 290 10.41 16.71 -7.66
CA CYS A 290 9.28 16.72 -8.58
C CYS A 290 9.00 15.33 -9.14
N LEU A 291 7.73 14.91 -9.17
CA LEU A 291 7.33 13.68 -9.85
C LEU A 291 7.41 13.91 -11.37
N GLN A 292 8.20 13.08 -12.03
CA GLN A 292 8.34 13.06 -13.48
C GLN A 292 7.79 11.74 -14.01
N VAL A 293 6.91 11.83 -15.02
CA VAL A 293 6.22 10.68 -15.60
C VAL A 293 6.39 10.72 -17.10
N ALA A 294 7.13 9.75 -17.63
CA ALA A 294 7.41 9.59 -19.05
C ALA A 294 6.42 8.60 -19.67
N PHE A 295 5.69 9.05 -20.68
CA PHE A 295 4.77 8.27 -21.50
C PHE A 295 5.44 7.97 -22.83
N SER A 296 5.87 6.72 -23.03
CA SER A 296 6.56 6.29 -24.25
C SER A 296 5.64 5.41 -25.11
N THR A 297 5.55 5.72 -26.41
CA THR A 297 4.77 4.95 -27.39
C THR A 297 5.39 5.03 -28.78
N SER A 298 4.88 4.30 -29.77
CA SER A 298 5.25 4.51 -31.17
C SER A 298 4.42 5.63 -31.81
N ARG A 299 5.08 6.52 -32.56
CA ARG A 299 4.41 7.50 -33.43
C ARG A 299 3.56 6.87 -34.54
N LEU A 300 3.78 5.58 -34.82
CA LEU A 300 2.96 4.82 -35.77
C LEU A 300 1.59 4.45 -35.19
N ARG A 301 1.46 4.49 -33.86
CA ARG A 301 0.25 4.08 -33.13
C ARG A 301 -0.54 5.28 -32.63
N TYR A 302 0.13 6.21 -31.94
CA TYR A 302 -0.52 7.41 -31.42
C TYR A 302 0.21 8.66 -31.88
N ASP A 303 -0.56 9.68 -32.25
CA ASP A 303 0.01 11.01 -32.45
C ASP A 303 0.41 11.64 -31.10
N ARG A 304 1.30 12.64 -31.18
CA ARG A 304 1.78 13.35 -29.99
C ARG A 304 0.64 14.01 -29.22
N ALA A 305 -0.36 14.53 -29.93
CA ALA A 305 -1.49 15.24 -29.32
C ALA A 305 -2.33 14.31 -28.43
N THR A 306 -2.50 13.04 -28.82
CA THR A 306 -3.24 12.03 -28.05
C THR A 306 -2.53 11.70 -26.75
N ILE A 307 -1.22 11.47 -26.78
CA ILE A 307 -0.45 11.20 -25.57
C ILE A 307 -0.34 12.44 -24.69
N ALA A 308 -0.21 13.64 -25.27
CA ALA A 308 -0.24 14.89 -24.50
C ALA A 308 -1.56 15.10 -23.74
N ARG A 309 -2.71 14.78 -24.37
CA ARG A 309 -4.02 14.82 -23.69
C ARG A 309 -4.10 13.79 -22.56
N LEU A 310 -3.62 12.56 -22.77
CA LEU A 310 -3.59 11.54 -21.71
C LEU A 310 -2.68 11.96 -20.54
N SER A 311 -1.50 12.48 -20.84
CA SER A 311 -0.53 13.00 -19.87
C SER A 311 -1.12 14.15 -19.03
N ALA A 312 -1.80 15.11 -19.68
CA ALA A 312 -2.51 16.19 -19.00
C ALA A 312 -3.65 15.67 -18.11
N ALA A 313 -4.50 14.79 -18.63
CA ALA A 313 -5.58 14.17 -17.88
C ALA A 313 -5.07 13.38 -16.66
N TYR A 314 -3.92 12.71 -16.80
CA TYR A 314 -3.25 12.04 -15.69
C TYR A 314 -2.76 13.02 -14.62
N GLY A 315 -2.12 14.12 -15.02
CA GLY A 315 -1.71 15.17 -14.08
C GLY A 315 -2.89 15.79 -13.33
N ASP A 316 -3.99 16.07 -14.02
CA ASP A 316 -5.20 16.61 -13.41
C ASP A 316 -5.87 15.62 -12.46
N ALA A 317 -5.92 14.33 -12.84
CA ALA A 317 -6.42 13.28 -11.97
C ALA A 317 -5.58 13.15 -10.68
N LEU A 318 -4.25 13.19 -10.77
CA LEU A 318 -3.37 13.14 -9.60
C LEU A 318 -3.59 14.34 -8.67
N ARG A 319 -3.73 15.55 -9.22
CA ARG A 319 -4.02 16.76 -8.42
C ARG A 319 -5.37 16.66 -7.72
N ALA A 320 -6.41 16.23 -8.44
CA ALA A 320 -7.75 16.08 -7.89
C ALA A 320 -7.79 15.05 -6.75
N LEU A 321 -7.23 13.85 -6.97
CA LEU A 321 -7.16 12.80 -5.94
C LEU A 321 -6.33 13.24 -4.73
N THR A 322 -5.24 13.99 -4.96
CA THR A 322 -4.43 14.56 -3.88
C THR A 322 -5.25 15.56 -3.07
N ALA A 323 -5.97 16.47 -3.72
CA ALA A 323 -6.83 17.45 -3.05
C ALA A 323 -7.92 16.75 -2.22
N HIS A 324 -8.60 15.75 -2.80
CA HIS A 324 -9.60 14.93 -2.10
C HIS A 324 -9.04 14.30 -0.82
N CYS A 325 -7.87 13.66 -0.89
CA CYS A 325 -7.23 13.06 0.28
C CYS A 325 -6.79 14.08 1.35
N LEU A 326 -6.64 15.35 0.99
CA LEU A 326 -6.24 16.41 1.93
C LEU A 326 -7.43 17.18 2.50
N ASP A 327 -8.62 17.03 1.92
CA ASP A 327 -9.86 17.70 2.34
C ASP A 327 -10.58 16.98 3.49
N GLY A 328 -9.80 16.29 4.35
CA GLY A 328 -10.33 15.55 5.51
C GLY A 328 -10.96 14.20 5.19
N ALA A 329 -10.87 13.73 3.94
CA ALA A 329 -11.35 12.40 3.58
C ALA A 329 -10.59 11.31 4.38
N ALA A 330 -11.34 10.37 4.96
CA ALA A 330 -10.79 9.25 5.69
C ALA A 330 -11.59 7.98 5.41
N GLY A 331 -10.92 6.84 5.31
CA GLY A 331 -11.57 5.55 5.10
C GLY A 331 -10.65 4.36 5.28
N LEU A 332 -11.24 3.23 5.67
CA LEU A 332 -10.55 1.94 5.68
C LEU A 332 -10.97 1.06 4.52
N THR A 333 -10.08 0.14 4.17
CA THR A 333 -10.36 -0.97 3.27
C THR A 333 -10.22 -2.31 4.00
N PRO A 334 -10.79 -3.42 3.49
CA PRO A 334 -10.70 -4.73 4.14
C PRO A 334 -9.26 -5.15 4.47
N SER A 335 -8.29 -4.81 3.60
CA SER A 335 -6.88 -5.12 3.87
C SER A 335 -6.25 -4.35 5.04
N ASP A 336 -6.87 -3.26 5.52
CA ASP A 336 -6.42 -2.54 6.72
C ASP A 336 -6.82 -3.25 8.02
N VAL A 337 -7.92 -3.99 7.98
CA VAL A 337 -8.56 -4.62 9.16
C VAL A 337 -8.87 -6.10 8.87
N PRO A 338 -7.86 -6.91 8.48
CA PRO A 338 -8.09 -8.25 7.94
C PRO A 338 -8.80 -9.19 8.92
N LEU A 339 -8.63 -8.97 10.23
CA LEU A 339 -9.28 -9.78 11.26
C LEU A 339 -10.77 -9.49 11.42
N ALA A 340 -11.23 -8.29 11.05
CA ALA A 340 -12.66 -7.93 11.08
C ALA A 340 -13.47 -8.73 10.06
N ALA A 341 -12.83 -9.22 8.99
CA ALA A 341 -13.45 -10.00 7.91
C ALA A 341 -14.69 -9.32 7.28
N LEU A 342 -14.68 -7.98 7.23
CA LEU A 342 -15.75 -7.18 6.64
C LEU A 342 -15.50 -6.89 5.16
N ALA A 343 -16.57 -6.92 4.36
CA ALA A 343 -16.52 -6.40 3.00
C ALA A 343 -16.48 -4.87 3.00
N GLN A 344 -16.05 -4.26 1.88
CA GLN A 344 -15.98 -2.80 1.77
C GLN A 344 -17.33 -2.12 2.04
N ALA A 345 -18.44 -2.71 1.57
CA ALA A 345 -19.78 -2.17 1.79
C ALA A 345 -20.19 -2.19 3.27
N ASP A 346 -19.79 -3.23 4.01
CA ASP A 346 -20.06 -3.33 5.45
C ASP A 346 -19.25 -2.29 6.22
N LEU A 347 -17.97 -2.10 5.86
CA LEU A 347 -17.13 -1.04 6.43
C LEU A 347 -17.77 0.33 6.19
N ASP A 348 -18.07 0.68 4.94
CA ASP A 348 -18.65 1.98 4.60
C ASP A 348 -20.00 2.21 5.30
N GLY A 349 -20.77 1.14 5.56
CA GLY A 349 -22.03 1.17 6.31
C GLY A 349 -21.91 1.38 7.82
N LEU A 350 -20.71 1.28 8.43
CA LEU A 350 -20.52 1.48 9.87
C LEU A 350 -20.68 2.95 10.30
N GLY A 351 -20.55 3.90 9.37
CA GLY A 351 -20.74 5.33 9.64
C GLY A 351 -19.77 5.92 10.67
N LEU A 352 -18.59 5.31 10.83
CA LEU A 352 -17.55 5.79 11.74
C LEU A 352 -16.78 6.95 11.13
N ASP A 353 -16.31 7.84 12.00
CA ASP A 353 -15.26 8.78 11.61
C ASP A 353 -13.92 8.02 11.54
N TRP A 354 -13.55 7.63 10.31
CA TRP A 354 -12.33 6.87 10.07
C TRP A 354 -11.05 7.62 10.42
N ALA A 355 -11.10 8.96 10.56
CA ALA A 355 -9.96 9.74 11.03
C ALA A 355 -9.64 9.43 12.50
N GLU A 356 -10.63 9.01 13.29
CA GLU A 356 -10.49 8.67 14.71
C GLU A 356 -10.28 7.17 14.95
N VAL A 357 -10.39 6.33 13.92
CA VAL A 357 -10.25 4.87 14.03
C VAL A 357 -8.84 4.42 13.67
N ASP A 358 -8.24 3.64 14.56
CA ASP A 358 -6.92 3.02 14.38
C ASP A 358 -7.03 1.58 13.88
N ASP A 359 -7.93 0.77 14.44
CA ASP A 359 -8.11 -0.63 14.06
C ASP A 359 -9.52 -1.16 14.41
N LEU A 360 -9.86 -2.32 13.87
CA LEU A 360 -11.16 -2.97 14.02
C LEU A 360 -11.01 -4.49 14.14
N TYR A 361 -11.64 -5.07 15.16
CA TYR A 361 -11.57 -6.51 15.43
C TYR A 361 -12.96 -7.10 15.71
N PRO A 362 -13.16 -8.39 15.42
CA PRO A 362 -14.28 -9.13 15.97
C PRO A 362 -14.09 -9.27 17.49
N LEU A 363 -15.19 -9.39 18.23
CA LEU A 363 -15.10 -9.68 19.66
C LEU A 363 -14.60 -11.11 19.91
N THR A 364 -13.76 -11.27 20.92
CA THR A 364 -13.42 -12.59 21.46
C THR A 364 -14.63 -13.23 22.14
N PRO A 365 -14.68 -14.57 22.30
CA PRO A 365 -15.78 -15.23 23.00
C PRO A 365 -16.03 -14.68 24.42
N MET A 366 -14.96 -14.30 25.13
CA MET A 366 -15.08 -13.69 26.45
C MET A 366 -15.73 -12.30 26.37
N GLN A 367 -15.30 -11.46 25.42
CA GLN A 367 -15.90 -10.13 25.22
C GLN A 367 -17.36 -10.20 24.80
N GLN A 368 -17.75 -11.21 24.01
CA GLN A 368 -19.15 -11.46 23.69
C GLN A 368 -19.97 -11.79 24.94
N GLY A 369 -19.45 -12.64 25.82
CA GLY A 369 -20.09 -12.95 27.12
C GLY A 369 -20.21 -11.72 28.02
N ILE A 370 -19.15 -10.91 28.13
CA ILE A 370 -19.17 -9.66 28.88
C ILE A 370 -20.22 -8.70 28.32
N LEU A 371 -20.26 -8.52 27.00
CA LEU A 371 -21.25 -7.67 26.33
C LEU A 371 -22.68 -8.18 26.58
N PHE A 372 -22.91 -9.49 26.49
CA PHE A 372 -24.21 -10.09 26.76
C PHE A 372 -24.71 -9.74 28.17
N HIS A 373 -23.87 -9.92 29.19
CA HIS A 373 -24.24 -9.58 30.56
C HIS A 373 -24.39 -8.06 30.77
N ALA A 374 -23.59 -7.24 30.10
CA ALA A 374 -23.75 -5.79 30.14
C ALA A 374 -25.09 -5.33 29.52
N LEU A 375 -25.56 -6.01 28.47
CA LEU A 375 -26.87 -5.73 27.87
C LEU A 375 -28.02 -6.26 28.71
N ASP A 376 -27.89 -7.46 29.30
CA ASP A 376 -28.89 -8.01 30.22
C ASP A 376 -29.05 -7.15 31.47
N ALA A 377 -27.98 -6.49 31.92
CA ALA A 377 -28.00 -5.53 33.02
C ALA A 377 -28.93 -4.31 32.79
N GLU A 378 -29.31 -4.02 31.54
CA GLU A 378 -30.33 -3.00 31.23
C GLU A 378 -31.72 -3.44 31.70
N THR A 379 -31.98 -4.74 31.74
CA THR A 379 -33.28 -5.34 32.14
C THR A 379 -33.25 -6.07 33.48
N SER A 380 -32.06 -6.45 33.95
CA SER A 380 -31.85 -7.32 35.12
C SER A 380 -30.89 -6.65 36.11
N PRO A 381 -31.38 -6.10 37.25
CA PRO A 381 -30.52 -5.41 38.23
C PRO A 381 -29.38 -6.28 38.79
N GLU A 382 -29.59 -7.60 38.86
CA GLU A 382 -28.59 -8.57 39.35
C GLU A 382 -27.38 -8.72 38.41
N ALA A 383 -27.53 -8.36 37.14
CA ALA A 383 -26.45 -8.42 36.15
C ALA A 383 -25.60 -7.13 36.11
N ARG A 384 -26.03 -6.05 36.78
CA ARG A 384 -25.29 -4.78 36.81
C ARG A 384 -23.95 -4.92 37.52
N GLY A 385 -22.88 -4.44 36.87
CA GLY A 385 -21.55 -4.38 37.45
C GLY A 385 -20.80 -5.70 37.55
N LEU A 386 -21.32 -6.82 37.00
CA LEU A 386 -20.69 -8.16 37.05
C LEU A 386 -19.22 -8.17 36.59
N TYR A 387 -18.88 -7.32 35.61
CA TYR A 387 -17.54 -7.23 35.02
C TYR A 387 -16.86 -5.88 35.26
N LEU A 388 -17.39 -5.07 36.18
CA LEU A 388 -16.83 -3.76 36.49
C LEU A 388 -15.96 -3.84 37.74
N ASN A 389 -14.71 -3.43 37.62
CA ASN A 389 -13.76 -3.37 38.72
C ASN A 389 -13.35 -1.91 38.98
N GLN A 390 -13.43 -1.47 40.23
CA GLN A 390 -12.96 -0.17 40.68
C GLN A 390 -11.80 -0.36 41.65
N VAL A 391 -10.71 0.38 41.41
CA VAL A 391 -9.52 0.35 42.26
C VAL A 391 -9.32 1.76 42.83
N ALA A 392 -9.34 1.85 44.16
CA ALA A 392 -8.99 3.07 44.88
C ALA A 392 -7.61 2.90 45.51
N VAL A 393 -6.73 3.91 45.34
CA VAL A 393 -5.36 3.87 45.86
C VAL A 393 -5.03 5.20 46.52
N THR A 394 -4.60 5.16 47.78
CA THR A 394 -4.03 6.32 48.47
C THR A 394 -2.57 6.47 48.09
N ALA A 395 -2.19 7.66 47.63
CA ALA A 395 -0.80 7.95 47.27
C ALA A 395 -0.42 9.38 47.69
N SER A 396 0.84 9.55 48.11
CA SER A 396 1.39 10.80 48.62
C SER A 396 2.56 11.28 47.74
N GLY A 397 2.76 12.60 47.68
CA GLY A 397 3.82 13.21 46.85
C GLY A 397 3.58 13.14 45.34
N LEU A 398 2.32 12.90 44.91
CA LEU A 398 1.93 12.93 43.51
C LEU A 398 1.69 14.34 43.01
N ASP A 399 2.06 14.56 41.75
CA ASP A 399 1.67 15.71 40.96
C ASP A 399 0.49 15.26 40.06
N PRO A 400 -0.74 15.77 40.28
CA PRO A 400 -1.93 15.33 39.56
C PRO A 400 -1.81 15.54 38.04
N ASP A 401 -1.25 16.67 37.61
CA ASP A 401 -1.16 17.01 36.19
C ASP A 401 -0.20 16.06 35.49
N ARG A 402 0.94 15.77 36.11
CA ARG A 402 1.89 14.76 35.60
C ARG A 402 1.31 13.36 35.56
N LEU A 403 0.43 13.00 36.51
CA LEU A 403 -0.25 11.71 36.49
C LEU A 403 -1.22 11.60 35.30
N VAL A 404 -1.96 12.68 35.01
CA VAL A 404 -2.87 12.75 33.85
C VAL A 404 -2.09 12.63 32.54
N GLU A 405 -0.98 13.36 32.40
CA GLU A 405 -0.12 13.26 31.22
C GLU A 405 0.46 11.85 31.05
N ALA A 406 0.93 11.24 32.16
CA ALA A 406 1.43 9.87 32.14
C ALA A 406 0.34 8.87 31.74
N TRP A 407 -0.88 9.03 32.26
CA TRP A 407 -2.02 8.18 31.89
C TRP A 407 -2.40 8.32 30.42
N ALA A 408 -2.43 9.56 29.90
CA ALA A 408 -2.66 9.81 28.47
C ALA A 408 -1.59 9.14 27.59
N ALA A 409 -0.32 9.22 27.97
CA ALA A 409 0.77 8.56 27.25
C ALA A 409 0.66 7.02 27.28
N VAL A 410 0.29 6.45 28.42
CA VAL A 410 0.06 5.00 28.57
C VAL A 410 -1.12 4.57 27.69
N SER A 411 -2.27 5.24 27.76
CA SER A 411 -3.42 4.90 26.93
C SER A 411 -3.15 5.05 25.43
N ALA A 412 -2.44 6.10 25.00
CA ALA A 412 -2.04 6.25 23.61
C ALA A 412 -1.16 5.09 23.12
N ARG A 413 -0.24 4.63 23.98
CA ARG A 413 0.67 3.51 23.69
C ARG A 413 -0.02 2.14 23.66
N HIS A 414 -1.10 1.94 24.42
CA HIS A 414 -1.74 0.64 24.62
C HIS A 414 -3.14 0.59 24.00
N PRO A 415 -3.32 -0.03 22.80
CA PRO A 415 -4.60 -0.10 22.09
C PRO A 415 -5.79 -0.55 22.93
N VAL A 416 -5.58 -1.53 23.82
CA VAL A 416 -6.63 -2.07 24.70
C VAL A 416 -7.28 -1.00 25.60
N LEU A 417 -6.54 0.04 26.00
CA LEU A 417 -7.03 1.13 26.85
C LEU A 417 -7.79 2.21 26.06
N ARG A 418 -7.74 2.15 24.72
CA ARG A 418 -8.43 3.06 23.79
C ARG A 418 -9.42 2.31 22.89
N SER A 419 -9.86 1.14 23.33
CA SER A 419 -10.85 0.32 22.63
C SER A 419 -12.27 0.60 23.12
N ALA A 420 -13.22 0.63 22.19
CA ALA A 420 -14.65 0.70 22.44
C ALA A 420 -15.37 -0.49 21.79
N ILE A 421 -16.55 -0.84 22.30
CA ILE A 421 -17.42 -1.84 21.68
C ILE A 421 -18.45 -1.13 20.81
N LEU A 422 -18.36 -1.34 19.50
CA LEU A 422 -19.33 -0.87 18.54
C LEU A 422 -20.37 -1.97 18.30
N ARG A 423 -21.63 -1.72 18.65
CA ARG A 423 -22.74 -2.56 18.21
C ARG A 423 -23.03 -2.23 16.75
N ALA A 424 -22.74 -3.17 15.86
CA ALA A 424 -22.95 -3.03 14.43
C ALA A 424 -24.11 -3.94 14.03
N ASN A 425 -25.21 -3.36 13.54
CA ASN A 425 -26.36 -4.13 13.08
C ASN A 425 -26.08 -4.70 11.66
N LEU A 426 -25.05 -5.53 11.56
CA LEU A 426 -24.60 -6.20 10.34
C LEU A 426 -25.08 -7.66 10.38
N PRO A 427 -26.08 -8.06 9.57
CA PRO A 427 -26.62 -9.40 9.60
C PRO A 427 -25.57 -10.43 9.12
N GLY A 428 -25.25 -11.42 9.95
CA GLY A 428 -24.55 -12.64 9.55
C GLY A 428 -23.03 -12.55 9.31
N THR A 429 -22.45 -11.35 9.26
CA THR A 429 -21.00 -11.14 9.06
C THR A 429 -20.19 -10.99 10.34
N VAL A 430 -20.81 -10.56 11.45
CA VAL A 430 -20.11 -10.35 12.72
C VAL A 430 -20.70 -11.25 13.81
N PRO A 431 -19.95 -12.26 14.30
CA PRO A 431 -20.38 -13.08 15.44
C PRO A 431 -20.70 -12.19 16.66
N GLY A 432 -21.97 -12.22 17.10
CA GLY A 432 -22.45 -11.41 18.23
C GLY A 432 -22.88 -9.97 17.90
N GLY A 433 -22.84 -9.55 16.63
CA GLY A 433 -23.36 -8.24 16.19
C GLY A 433 -22.59 -7.03 16.75
N ALA A 434 -21.33 -7.22 17.13
CA ALA A 434 -20.50 -6.16 17.69
C ALA A 434 -19.03 -6.33 17.33
N LEU A 435 -18.32 -5.20 17.29
CA LEU A 435 -16.91 -5.09 16.94
C LEU A 435 -16.17 -4.36 18.05
N GLN A 436 -14.90 -4.68 18.23
CA GLN A 436 -13.99 -3.86 19.01
C GLN A 436 -13.36 -2.84 18.07
N VAL A 437 -13.60 -1.56 18.33
CA VAL A 437 -13.00 -0.44 17.61
C VAL A 437 -11.86 0.10 18.46
N VAL A 438 -10.66 0.21 17.89
CA VAL A 438 -9.55 0.91 18.52
C VAL A 438 -9.55 2.36 18.05
N LEU A 439 -9.67 3.30 18.98
CA LEU A 439 -9.69 4.73 18.71
C LEU A 439 -8.26 5.28 18.72
N ARG A 440 -7.92 6.24 17.85
CA ARG A 440 -6.57 6.82 17.77
C ARG A 440 -6.25 7.65 19.01
N ASN A 441 -7.05 8.66 19.28
CA ASN A 441 -6.80 9.63 20.36
C ASN A 441 -8.09 9.91 21.15
N PRO A 442 -8.69 8.90 21.82
CA PRO A 442 -9.89 9.17 22.60
C PRO A 442 -9.56 10.11 23.76
N ALA A 443 -10.46 11.07 24.00
CA ALA A 443 -10.40 11.87 25.20
C ALA A 443 -10.62 10.96 26.43
N LEU A 444 -9.65 10.91 27.33
CA LEU A 444 -9.77 10.16 28.57
C LEU A 444 -10.52 11.03 29.59
N PRO A 445 -11.68 10.60 30.10
CA PRO A 445 -12.41 11.36 31.10
C PRO A 445 -11.65 11.32 32.42
N VAL A 446 -11.02 12.44 32.79
CA VAL A 446 -10.40 12.64 34.10
C VAL A 446 -11.18 13.73 34.83
N THR A 447 -11.60 13.44 36.06
CA THR A 447 -12.21 14.43 36.96
C THR A 447 -11.27 14.69 38.12
N SER A 448 -10.90 15.96 38.33
CA SER A 448 -10.12 16.40 39.48
C SER A 448 -11.03 17.16 40.45
N GLU A 449 -11.00 16.78 41.72
CA GLU A 449 -11.74 17.46 42.79
C GLU A 449 -10.76 17.86 43.89
N ASP A 450 -10.69 19.16 44.19
CA ASP A 450 -9.79 19.71 45.19
C ASP A 450 -10.53 19.98 46.51
N TRP A 451 -10.19 19.23 47.55
CA TRP A 451 -10.85 19.32 48.87
C TRP A 451 -9.94 19.93 49.94
N ARG A 452 -8.80 20.52 49.57
CA ARG A 452 -7.81 21.07 50.52
C ARG A 452 -8.38 22.16 51.44
N ASP A 453 -9.40 22.88 50.98
CA ASP A 453 -10.05 23.97 51.73
C ASP A 453 -11.24 23.48 52.58
N GLN A 454 -11.53 22.17 52.59
CA GLN A 454 -12.61 21.59 53.40
C GLN A 454 -12.02 20.88 54.62
N THR A 455 -12.41 21.31 55.83
CA THR A 455 -12.12 20.57 57.05
C THR A 455 -13.06 19.37 57.13
N LEU A 456 -12.62 18.22 56.61
CA LEU A 456 -13.37 16.96 56.66
C LEU A 456 -12.72 16.03 57.69
N PRO A 457 -13.43 15.63 58.77
CA PRO A 457 -13.05 14.48 59.58
C PRO A 457 -12.85 13.22 58.72
N GLU A 458 -11.89 12.34 59.04
CA GLU A 458 -11.63 11.11 58.28
C GLU A 458 -12.89 10.26 57.97
N PRO A 459 -13.86 10.05 58.89
CA PRO A 459 -15.09 9.30 58.59
C PRO A 459 -15.95 9.93 57.48
N ASP A 460 -15.89 11.25 57.33
CA ASP A 460 -16.64 12.00 56.31
C ASP A 460 -15.95 11.95 54.94
N LEU A 461 -14.64 11.71 54.89
CA LEU A 461 -13.88 11.50 53.67
C LEU A 461 -14.17 10.12 53.06
N ASP A 462 -14.09 9.06 53.85
CA ASP A 462 -14.38 7.69 53.41
C ASP A 462 -15.82 7.56 52.87
N ALA A 463 -16.80 8.10 53.61
CA ALA A 463 -18.19 8.09 53.17
C ALA A 463 -18.42 8.82 51.83
N ARG A 464 -17.67 9.89 51.57
CA ARG A 464 -17.74 10.62 50.29
C ARG A 464 -17.06 9.86 49.15
N LEU A 465 -15.91 9.24 49.39
CA LEU A 465 -15.22 8.41 48.41
C LEU A 465 -16.09 7.20 48.01
N ASP A 466 -16.73 6.56 48.99
CA ASP A 466 -17.67 5.46 48.75
C ASP A 466 -18.90 5.91 47.95
N ALA A 467 -19.49 7.06 48.30
CA ALA A 467 -20.60 7.64 47.55
C ALA A 467 -20.19 7.97 46.10
N ARG A 468 -18.97 8.47 45.89
CA ARG A 468 -18.44 8.74 44.55
C ARG A 468 -18.25 7.46 43.76
N ALA A 469 -17.63 6.45 44.34
CA ALA A 469 -17.42 5.16 43.71
C ALA A 469 -18.77 4.51 43.32
N ALA A 470 -19.78 4.58 44.19
CA ALA A 470 -21.13 4.10 43.89
C ALA A 470 -21.78 4.87 42.72
N ALA A 471 -21.71 6.20 42.72
CA ALA A 471 -22.25 7.02 41.64
C ALA A 471 -21.57 6.76 40.28
N GLU A 472 -20.27 6.44 40.28
CA GLU A 472 -19.54 6.04 39.07
C GLU A 472 -19.93 4.66 38.56
N ARG A 473 -20.35 3.73 39.42
CA ARG A 473 -20.85 2.40 39.00
C ARG A 473 -22.24 2.45 38.38
N GLU A 474 -23.05 3.43 38.78
CA GLU A 474 -24.40 3.60 38.25
C GLU A 474 -24.43 4.26 36.87
N ARG A 475 -23.38 5.04 36.54
CA ARG A 475 -23.21 5.73 35.26
C ARG A 475 -22.72 4.77 34.19
#